data_AF-A0A6S6Y5N6-F1
#
_entry.id   AF-A0A6S6Y5N6-F1
#
_cell.length_a   1.000
_cell.length_b   1.000
_cell.length_c   1.000
_cell.angle_alpha   90.00
_cell.angle_beta   90.00
_cell.angle_gamma   90.00
#
_symmetry.space_group_name_H-M   'P 1'
#
loop_
_entity.id
_entity.type
_entity.pdbx_description
1 polymer ?
#
loop_
_entity_poly.entity_id
_entity_poly.type
_entity_poly.pdbx_seq_one_letter_code
_entity_poly.pdbx_strand_id
1 'polypeptide(L)'
;MRSLLLALALVMTATAAAETETSSFRLDDTRLLRPAQNGTWDLVDTSSGKIQTLRLPAFNEELSAATLQGDRLAYTSLIRRGERLQLGCISIDLTKGKVADREDTRLLLAEDGATPLQAPSFSGDGLRVDCHLSGEKCDKGNPADCTQTEETVTLSSQSGKSARALPKSLRGKPSARKPSKRTDAKTRPHRTPSKSIKKVRRK
;
A
#
# COMPACT_ATOMS: atom_id res chain seq x y z
N MET A 1 4.90 35.80 -69.68
CA MET A 1 3.73 35.02 -69.20
C MET A 1 3.99 33.55 -69.50
N ARG A 2 3.61 32.66 -68.57
CA ARG A 2 3.81 31.18 -68.56
C ARG A 2 5.22 30.76 -68.14
N SER A 3 5.45 29.76 -67.30
CA SER A 3 4.69 28.96 -66.33
C SER A 3 5.79 28.25 -65.53
N LEU A 4 5.83 28.38 -64.21
CA LEU A 4 5.45 27.31 -63.28
C LEU A 4 6.02 25.93 -63.62
N LEU A 5 6.98 25.45 -62.84
CA LEU A 5 6.99 24.08 -62.32
C LEU A 5 7.94 23.99 -61.12
N LEU A 6 7.31 23.96 -59.94
CA LEU A 6 7.88 23.55 -58.66
C LEU A 6 8.42 22.12 -58.77
N ALA A 7 9.68 21.91 -58.41
CA ALA A 7 10.17 20.59 -58.02
C ALA A 7 10.01 20.47 -56.50
N LEU A 8 8.96 19.77 -56.09
CA LEU A 8 8.65 19.43 -54.71
C LEU A 8 9.61 18.31 -54.27
N ALA A 9 10.68 18.64 -53.56
CA ALA A 9 11.52 17.64 -52.89
C ALA A 9 10.80 17.19 -51.62
N LEU A 10 10.13 16.04 -51.71
CA LEU A 10 9.53 15.35 -50.58
C LEU A 10 10.68 14.80 -49.71
N VAL A 11 11.07 15.55 -48.67
CA VAL A 11 11.96 15.02 -47.63
C VAL A 11 11.13 14.03 -46.81
N MET A 12 11.25 12.75 -47.13
CA MET A 12 10.83 11.67 -46.26
C MET A 12 11.73 11.69 -45.01
N THR A 13 11.29 12.39 -43.99
CA THR A 13 11.80 12.20 -42.63
C THR A 13 11.28 10.86 -42.15
N ALA A 14 12.15 9.84 -42.20
CA ALA A 14 11.95 8.62 -41.45
C ALA A 14 11.83 9.01 -39.98
N THR A 15 10.61 8.96 -39.45
CA THR A 15 10.39 8.96 -38.00
C THR A 15 11.00 7.67 -37.48
N ALA A 16 12.26 7.74 -37.06
CA ALA A 16 12.82 6.79 -36.12
C ALA A 16 11.92 6.84 -34.90
N ALA A 17 11.07 5.83 -34.74
CA ALA A 17 10.42 5.56 -33.48
C ALA A 17 11.56 5.39 -32.48
N ALA A 18 11.69 6.35 -31.57
CA ALA A 18 12.56 6.21 -30.42
C ALA A 18 12.12 4.92 -29.73
N GLU A 19 12.94 3.87 -29.87
CA GLU A 19 12.89 2.70 -29.03
C GLU A 19 13.07 3.23 -27.61
N THR A 20 11.94 3.46 -26.95
CA THR A 20 11.94 3.80 -25.54
C THR A 20 12.39 2.51 -24.91
N GLU A 21 13.68 2.41 -24.56
CA GLU A 21 14.23 1.32 -23.77
C GLU A 21 13.30 1.15 -22.59
N THR A 22 12.43 0.14 -22.69
CA THR A 22 11.36 -0.04 -21.73
C THR A 22 12.04 -0.70 -20.57
N SER A 23 12.39 0.10 -19.57
CA SER A 23 13.09 -0.35 -18.37
C SER A 23 12.38 -1.58 -17.82
N SER A 24 13.14 -2.59 -17.40
CA SER A 24 12.57 -3.88 -17.03
C SER A 24 13.26 -4.38 -15.77
N PHE A 25 12.46 -4.62 -14.73
CA PHE A 25 12.96 -5.10 -13.45
C PHE A 25 12.94 -6.63 -13.44
N ARG A 26 14.11 -7.26 -13.41
CA ARG A 26 14.22 -8.72 -13.36
C ARG A 26 13.91 -9.23 -11.95
N LEU A 27 12.98 -10.19 -11.83
CA LEU A 27 12.64 -10.83 -10.55
C LEU A 27 13.43 -12.12 -10.35
N ASP A 28 13.54 -12.93 -11.40
CA ASP A 28 14.32 -14.17 -11.44
C ASP A 28 14.78 -14.48 -12.87
N ASP A 29 15.21 -15.71 -13.13
CA ASP A 29 15.71 -16.09 -14.45
C ASP A 29 14.64 -16.11 -15.55
N THR A 30 13.39 -16.33 -15.16
CA THR A 30 12.24 -16.54 -16.04
C THR A 30 11.22 -15.42 -15.97
N ARG A 31 11.29 -14.54 -14.98
CA ARG A 31 10.26 -13.54 -14.72
C ARG A 31 10.83 -12.14 -14.60
N LEU A 32 10.17 -11.21 -15.26
CA LEU A 32 10.48 -9.79 -15.20
C LEU A 32 9.20 -8.95 -15.08
N LEU A 33 9.34 -7.79 -14.46
CA LEU A 33 8.33 -6.75 -14.43
C LEU A 33 8.67 -5.72 -15.50
N ARG A 34 7.71 -5.40 -16.35
CA ARG A 34 7.81 -4.34 -17.34
C ARG A 34 6.76 -3.28 -17.07
N PRO A 35 7.09 -1.97 -17.13
CA PRO A 35 6.09 -0.92 -17.09
C PRO A 35 5.03 -1.15 -18.16
N ALA A 36 3.77 -1.09 -17.76
CA ALA A 36 2.63 -1.13 -18.65
C ALA A 36 1.94 0.24 -18.66
N GLN A 37 0.88 0.37 -19.45
CA GLN A 37 0.13 1.63 -19.53
C GLN A 37 -0.57 1.94 -18.18
N ASN A 38 -0.86 3.22 -17.95
CA ASN A 38 -1.66 3.70 -16.82
C ASN A 38 -1.08 3.38 -15.42
N GLY A 39 0.26 3.35 -15.28
CA GLY A 39 0.92 3.12 -13.99
C GLY A 39 0.74 1.69 -13.46
N THR A 40 0.53 0.73 -14.36
CA THR A 40 0.51 -0.70 -14.05
C THR A 40 1.81 -1.37 -14.48
N TRP A 41 2.01 -2.63 -14.10
CA TRP A 41 3.19 -3.40 -14.41
C TRP A 41 2.80 -4.74 -14.99
N ASP A 42 3.39 -5.14 -16.11
CA ASP A 42 3.23 -6.47 -16.67
C ASP A 42 4.29 -7.40 -16.05
N LEU A 43 3.83 -8.44 -15.36
CA LEU A 43 4.64 -9.60 -15.03
C LEU A 43 4.70 -10.50 -16.26
N VAL A 44 5.89 -10.60 -16.84
CA VAL A 44 6.16 -11.41 -18.02
C VAL A 44 6.94 -12.64 -17.58
N ASP A 45 6.36 -13.81 -17.83
CA ASP A 45 7.07 -15.09 -17.73
C ASP A 45 7.66 -15.44 -19.11
N THR A 46 8.98 -15.31 -19.23
CA THR A 46 9.72 -15.54 -20.47
C THR A 46 9.76 -17.01 -20.88
N SER A 47 9.54 -17.94 -19.94
CA SER A 47 9.52 -19.37 -20.23
C SER A 47 8.23 -19.82 -20.89
N SER A 48 7.09 -19.23 -20.49
CA SER A 48 5.76 -19.57 -21.00
C SER A 48 5.19 -18.54 -21.98
N GLY A 49 5.78 -17.34 -22.05
CA GLY A 49 5.24 -16.20 -22.79
C GLY A 49 4.00 -15.57 -22.14
N LYS A 50 3.60 -16.02 -20.94
CA LYS A 50 2.42 -15.53 -20.25
C LYS A 50 2.69 -14.13 -19.70
N ILE A 51 1.71 -13.23 -19.90
CA ILE A 51 1.74 -11.87 -19.38
C ILE A 51 0.58 -11.68 -18.41
N GLN A 52 0.86 -11.10 -17.25
CA GLN A 52 -0.14 -10.73 -16.25
C GLN A 52 0.06 -9.27 -15.84
N THR A 53 -0.95 -8.43 -16.07
CA THR A 53 -0.92 -7.04 -15.61
C THR A 53 -1.24 -6.95 -14.12
N LEU A 54 -0.39 -6.26 -13.38
CA LEU A 54 -0.43 -6.06 -11.94
C LEU A 54 -0.52 -4.57 -11.61
N ARG A 55 -1.17 -4.27 -10.48
CA ARG A 55 -1.03 -2.97 -9.83
C ARG A 55 -0.03 -3.12 -8.69
N LEU A 56 1.11 -2.44 -8.81
CA LEU A 56 2.16 -2.43 -7.81
C LEU A 56 2.21 -1.03 -7.16
N PRO A 57 1.51 -0.81 -6.03
CA PRO A 57 1.50 0.50 -5.39
C PRO A 57 2.91 0.96 -5.04
N ALA A 58 3.21 2.21 -5.38
CA ALA A 58 4.49 2.89 -5.12
C ALA A 58 5.73 2.27 -5.79
N PHE A 59 5.61 1.12 -6.47
CA PHE A 59 6.75 0.47 -7.09
C PHE A 59 7.34 1.32 -8.22
N ASN A 60 8.65 1.51 -8.13
CA ASN A 60 9.49 2.20 -9.08
C ASN A 60 10.79 1.39 -9.19
N GLU A 61 11.23 1.09 -10.40
CA GLU A 61 12.39 0.22 -10.66
C GLU A 61 13.68 0.71 -10.01
N GLU A 62 13.92 2.02 -9.98
CA GLU A 62 15.13 2.62 -9.42
C GLU A 62 15.06 2.76 -7.90
N LEU A 63 13.85 2.84 -7.35
CA LEU A 63 13.58 3.13 -5.93
C LEU A 63 12.87 1.98 -5.22
N SER A 64 12.98 0.75 -5.74
CA SER A 64 12.39 -0.45 -5.15
C SER A 64 13.35 -1.62 -5.23
N ALA A 65 13.24 -2.52 -4.26
CA ALA A 65 13.93 -3.80 -4.27
C ALA A 65 12.89 -4.90 -4.03
N ALA A 66 12.93 -5.95 -4.84
CA ALA A 66 11.90 -6.98 -4.85
C ALA A 66 12.48 -8.38 -4.78
N THR A 67 11.66 -9.32 -4.31
CA THR A 67 11.96 -10.74 -4.28
C THR A 67 10.69 -11.51 -4.57
N LEU A 68 10.83 -12.60 -5.33
CA LEU A 68 9.74 -13.46 -5.72
C LEU A 68 9.92 -14.84 -5.11
N GLN A 69 8.85 -15.39 -4.52
CA GLN A 69 8.83 -16.76 -4.04
C GLN A 69 7.48 -17.41 -4.39
N GLY A 70 7.52 -18.39 -5.30
CA GLY A 70 6.31 -19.03 -5.81
C GLY A 70 5.35 -18.01 -6.45
N ASP A 71 4.15 -17.89 -5.87
CA ASP A 71 3.12 -16.95 -6.30
C ASP A 71 3.04 -15.68 -5.43
N ARG A 72 4.08 -15.40 -4.63
CA ARG A 72 4.15 -14.17 -3.83
C ARG A 72 5.33 -13.31 -4.27
N LEU A 73 5.01 -12.06 -4.61
CA LEU A 73 5.98 -11.01 -4.87
C LEU A 73 6.04 -10.11 -3.63
N ALA A 74 7.23 -9.93 -3.06
CA ALA A 74 7.46 -8.96 -1.99
C ALA A 74 8.41 -7.88 -2.48
N TYR A 75 8.21 -6.64 -2.03
CA TYR A 75 9.13 -5.56 -2.34
C TYR A 75 9.13 -4.47 -1.26
N THR A 76 10.29 -3.84 -1.10
CA THR A 76 10.43 -2.56 -0.41
C THR A 76 10.32 -1.43 -1.43
N SER A 77 9.63 -0.35 -1.07
CA SER A 77 9.48 0.79 -1.97
C SER A 77 9.31 2.11 -1.21
N LEU A 78 9.35 3.21 -1.96
CA LEU A 78 9.24 4.58 -1.48
C LEU A 78 7.89 5.19 -1.82
N ILE A 79 7.20 5.72 -0.79
CA ILE A 79 5.91 6.39 -0.91
C ILE A 79 6.13 7.88 -0.68
N ARG A 80 5.78 8.71 -1.66
CA ARG A 80 5.93 10.17 -1.54
C ARG A 80 5.02 10.75 -0.45
N ARG A 81 5.60 11.51 0.49
CA ARG A 81 4.93 12.19 1.61
C ARG A 81 5.45 13.63 1.73
N GLY A 82 4.86 14.54 0.95
CA GLY A 82 5.37 15.91 0.84
C GLY A 82 6.73 15.90 0.15
N GLU A 83 7.73 16.52 0.79
CA GLU A 83 9.11 16.62 0.29
C GLU A 83 9.98 15.40 0.64
N ARG A 84 9.48 14.45 1.43
CA ARG A 84 10.22 13.27 1.84
C ARG A 84 9.57 11.98 1.33
N LEU A 85 10.36 10.92 1.29
CA LEU A 85 9.93 9.60 0.87
C LEU A 85 9.79 8.69 2.09
N GLN A 86 8.62 8.08 2.26
CA GLN A 86 8.33 7.13 3.33
C GLN A 86 8.65 5.70 2.86
N LEU A 87 9.35 4.93 3.68
CA LEU A 87 9.68 3.53 3.38
C LEU A 87 8.51 2.60 3.69
N GLY A 88 8.21 1.69 2.75
CA GLY A 88 7.16 0.68 2.90
C GLY A 88 7.63 -0.73 2.50
N CYS A 89 7.03 -1.73 3.13
CA CYS A 89 7.18 -3.15 2.82
C CYS A 89 5.83 -3.68 2.32
N ILE A 90 5.78 -4.27 1.13
CA ILE A 90 4.55 -4.67 0.47
C ILE A 90 4.71 -6.11 -0.04
N SER A 91 3.68 -6.93 0.12
CA SER A 91 3.57 -8.24 -0.53
C SER A 91 2.31 -8.32 -1.39
N ILE A 92 2.44 -8.95 -2.56
CA ILE A 92 1.39 -9.18 -3.55
C ILE A 92 1.20 -10.69 -3.68
N ASP A 93 -0.07 -11.11 -3.63
CA ASP A 93 -0.48 -12.45 -4.07
C ASP A 93 -0.72 -12.40 -5.57
N LEU A 94 0.17 -13.04 -6.34
CA LEU A 94 0.13 -13.05 -7.81
C LEU A 94 -1.05 -13.85 -8.34
N THR A 95 -1.53 -14.87 -7.63
CA THR A 95 -2.72 -15.63 -8.05
C THR A 95 -3.96 -14.74 -8.04
N LYS A 96 -4.03 -13.81 -7.08
CA LYS A 96 -5.14 -12.86 -6.94
C LYS A 96 -4.88 -11.52 -7.65
N GLY A 97 -3.62 -11.23 -8.01
CA GLY A 97 -3.19 -9.93 -8.51
C GLY A 97 -3.46 -8.79 -7.52
N LYS A 98 -3.37 -9.05 -6.21
CA LYS A 98 -3.73 -8.09 -5.16
C LYS A 98 -2.67 -8.02 -4.06
N VAL A 99 -2.58 -6.85 -3.43
CA VAL A 99 -1.81 -6.68 -2.18
C VAL A 99 -2.33 -7.66 -1.15
N ALA A 100 -1.46 -8.53 -0.67
CA ALA A 100 -1.74 -9.48 0.40
C ALA A 100 -1.54 -8.81 1.77
N ASP A 101 -0.38 -8.18 1.95
CA ASP A 101 0.02 -7.51 3.19
C ASP A 101 0.83 -6.25 2.86
N ARG A 102 0.72 -5.20 3.68
CA ARG A 102 1.47 -3.94 3.53
C ARG A 102 1.68 -3.29 4.88
N GLU A 103 2.88 -2.78 5.10
CA GLU A 103 3.23 -1.96 6.26
C GLU A 103 4.07 -0.77 5.79
N ASP A 104 3.62 0.44 6.14
CA ASP A 104 4.34 1.68 5.86
C ASP A 104 5.02 2.15 7.15
N THR A 105 6.33 2.36 7.13
CA THR A 105 7.11 2.75 8.32
C THR A 105 7.11 4.25 8.53
N ARG A 106 7.55 4.71 9.71
CA ARG A 106 7.82 6.14 9.93
C ARG A 106 9.22 6.56 9.49
N LEU A 107 10.00 5.64 8.94
CA LEU A 107 11.31 5.97 8.38
C LEU A 107 11.11 6.78 7.09
N LEU A 108 11.86 7.87 7.01
CA LEU A 108 11.86 8.80 5.90
C LEU A 108 13.23 8.83 5.24
N LEU A 109 13.26 9.06 3.93
CA LEU A 109 14.43 9.41 3.15
C LEU A 109 14.26 10.82 2.56
N ALA A 110 15.37 11.43 2.18
CA ALA A 110 15.38 12.62 1.33
C ALA A 110 14.68 12.35 -0.01
N GLU A 111 14.28 13.42 -0.71
CA GLU A 111 13.50 13.31 -1.95
C GLU A 111 14.19 12.49 -3.04
N ASP A 112 15.51 12.55 -3.10
CA ASP A 112 16.33 11.84 -4.08
C ASP A 112 16.45 10.34 -3.80
N GLY A 113 16.04 9.87 -2.61
CA GLY A 113 16.03 8.46 -2.27
C GLY A 113 17.40 7.80 -2.43
N ALA A 114 18.51 8.53 -2.23
CA ALA A 114 19.86 8.14 -2.61
C ALA A 114 20.42 6.87 -1.94
N THR A 115 19.64 6.19 -1.10
CA THR A 115 20.02 4.95 -0.45
C THR A 115 19.40 3.76 -1.17
N PRO A 116 20.20 2.78 -1.63
CA PRO A 116 19.66 1.58 -2.25
C PRO A 116 18.79 0.81 -1.23
N LEU A 117 17.59 0.42 -1.66
CA LEU A 117 16.71 -0.39 -0.82
C LEU A 117 17.17 -1.85 -0.80
N GLN A 118 16.94 -2.51 0.32
CA GLN A 118 17.24 -3.93 0.47
C GLN A 118 16.04 -4.78 0.05
N ALA A 119 16.30 -5.83 -0.73
CA ALA A 119 15.26 -6.76 -1.14
C ALA A 119 14.69 -7.50 0.08
N PRO A 120 13.36 -7.71 0.17
CA PRO A 120 12.76 -8.48 1.25
C PRO A 120 13.24 -9.93 1.25
N SER A 121 13.24 -10.55 2.41
CA SER A 121 13.50 -11.99 2.55
C SER A 121 12.22 -12.72 2.92
N PHE A 122 12.02 -13.91 2.35
CA PHE A 122 10.94 -14.80 2.76
C PHE A 122 11.43 -15.78 3.82
N SER A 123 10.56 -16.11 4.78
CA SER A 123 10.80 -17.25 5.66
C SER A 123 10.83 -18.56 4.87
N GLY A 124 11.43 -19.61 5.45
CA GLY A 124 11.55 -20.91 4.78
C GLY A 124 10.20 -21.56 4.40
N ASP A 125 9.11 -21.19 5.06
CA ASP A 125 7.74 -21.62 4.74
C ASP A 125 7.00 -20.69 3.76
N GLY A 126 7.60 -19.55 3.38
CA GLY A 126 7.05 -18.54 2.47
C GLY A 126 5.82 -17.78 2.97
N LEU A 127 5.45 -17.96 4.23
CA LEU A 127 4.29 -17.30 4.84
C LEU A 127 4.62 -15.91 5.37
N ARG A 128 5.89 -15.69 5.74
CA ARG A 128 6.38 -14.43 6.28
C ARG A 128 7.38 -13.77 5.34
N VAL A 129 7.35 -12.45 5.35
CA VAL A 129 8.26 -11.60 4.61
C VAL A 129 8.89 -10.63 5.59
N ASP A 130 10.21 -10.63 5.68
CA ASP A 130 10.99 -9.71 6.48
C ASP A 130 11.64 -8.66 5.57
N CYS A 131 11.34 -7.38 5.85
CA CYS A 131 11.91 -6.23 5.18
C CYS A 131 12.82 -5.46 6.15
N HIS A 132 14.10 -5.36 5.81
CA HIS A 132 15.05 -4.52 6.53
C HIS A 132 15.06 -3.11 5.90
N LEU A 133 14.66 -2.11 6.68
CA LEU A 133 14.45 -0.75 6.21
C LEU A 133 15.38 0.19 6.95
N SER A 134 16.11 1.02 6.22
CA SER A 134 17.07 1.98 6.77
C SER A 134 16.71 3.38 6.28
N GLY A 135 16.65 4.35 7.19
CA GLY A 135 16.33 5.73 6.87
C GLY A 135 16.45 6.62 8.09
N GLU A 136 15.65 7.68 8.15
CA GLU A 136 15.65 8.61 9.28
C GLU A 136 14.30 8.66 9.99
N LYS A 137 14.33 8.80 11.32
CA LYS A 137 13.15 9.25 12.08
C LYS A 137 13.38 10.67 12.54
N CYS A 138 12.43 11.54 12.21
CA CYS A 138 12.42 12.91 12.67
C CYS A 138 11.38 13.06 13.78
N ASP A 139 11.71 13.80 14.83
CA ASP A 139 10.74 14.11 15.87
C ASP A 139 9.60 14.98 15.31
N LYS A 140 8.39 14.77 15.85
CA LYS A 140 7.17 15.41 15.35
C LYS A 140 7.28 16.92 15.40
N GLY A 141 7.61 17.53 14.25
CA GLY A 141 7.55 18.97 14.05
C GLY A 141 8.89 19.64 13.74
N ASN A 142 10.03 18.94 13.83
CA ASN A 142 11.31 19.50 13.41
C ASN A 142 12.02 18.61 12.37
N PRO A 143 11.97 18.96 11.08
CA PRO A 143 12.65 18.20 10.02
C PRO A 143 14.19 18.34 10.07
N ALA A 144 14.73 19.19 10.94
CA ALA A 144 16.17 19.29 11.18
C ALA A 144 16.69 18.24 12.18
N ASP A 145 15.82 17.72 13.07
CA ASP A 145 16.19 16.77 14.12
C ASP A 145 15.82 15.35 13.70
N CYS A 146 16.53 14.85 12.69
CA CYS A 146 16.35 13.50 12.17
C CYS A 146 17.52 12.61 12.60
N THR A 147 17.21 11.43 13.12
CA THR A 147 18.21 10.43 13.51
C THR A 147 18.14 9.24 12.56
N GLN A 148 19.29 8.83 12.02
CA GLN A 148 19.37 7.61 11.22
C GLN A 148 18.97 6.41 12.06
N THR A 149 18.12 5.54 11.52
CA THR A 149 17.55 4.40 12.22
C THR A 149 17.29 3.27 11.23
N GLU A 150 17.38 2.05 11.73
CA GLU A 150 17.00 0.84 11.00
C GLU A 150 15.80 0.19 11.70
N GLU A 151 14.88 -0.35 10.91
CA GLU A 151 13.73 -1.12 11.37
C GLU A 151 13.62 -2.42 10.57
N THR A 152 13.14 -3.47 11.23
CA THR A 152 12.72 -4.70 10.54
C THR A 152 11.21 -4.81 10.61
N VAL A 153 10.60 -4.94 9.44
CA VAL A 153 9.16 -5.11 9.28
C VAL A 153 8.88 -6.54 8.84
N THR A 154 8.06 -7.24 9.61
CA THR A 154 7.63 -8.61 9.29
C THR A 154 6.17 -8.60 8.86
N LEU A 155 5.90 -8.91 7.59
CA LEU A 155 4.56 -9.20 7.09
C LEU A 155 4.28 -10.68 7.27
N SER A 156 3.21 -11.03 7.98
CA SER A 156 2.77 -12.42 8.14
C SER A 156 1.40 -12.60 7.53
N SER A 157 1.32 -13.38 6.45
CA SER A 157 0.03 -13.69 5.84
C SER A 157 -0.78 -14.54 6.79
N GLN A 158 -1.86 -13.99 7.33
CA GLN A 158 -2.85 -14.79 8.04
C GLN A 158 -3.66 -15.58 7.01
N SER A 159 -3.08 -16.64 6.46
CA SER A 159 -3.83 -17.61 5.67
C SER A 159 -4.80 -18.37 6.58
N GLY A 160 -6.01 -17.84 6.74
CA GLY A 160 -7.20 -18.61 7.12
C GLY A 160 -7.46 -18.81 8.62
N LYS A 161 -7.73 -17.74 9.37
CA LYS A 161 -8.69 -17.83 10.49
C LYS A 161 -9.75 -16.73 10.40
N SER A 162 -10.90 -17.19 9.92
CA SER A 162 -12.25 -16.76 10.27
C SER A 162 -12.34 -15.91 11.54
N ALA A 163 -13.13 -14.83 11.46
CA ALA A 163 -13.59 -14.05 12.59
C ALA A 163 -13.93 -14.94 13.80
N ARG A 164 -13.09 -14.93 14.84
CA ARG A 164 -13.53 -15.33 16.18
C ARG A 164 -12.71 -14.69 17.29
N ALA A 165 -13.47 -13.98 18.13
CA ALA A 165 -13.19 -13.60 19.50
C ALA A 165 -12.22 -12.42 19.74
N LEU A 166 -12.81 -11.23 19.85
CA LEU A 166 -12.50 -10.35 20.98
C LEU A 166 -12.52 -11.19 22.28
N PRO A 167 -11.47 -11.22 23.11
CA PRO A 167 -11.63 -11.64 24.49
C PRO A 167 -12.34 -10.51 25.24
N LYS A 168 -13.68 -10.53 25.24
CA LYS A 168 -14.44 -9.89 26.31
C LYS A 168 -14.37 -10.80 27.54
N SER A 169 -14.04 -10.18 28.66
CA SER A 169 -14.33 -10.57 30.04
C SER A 169 -13.28 -11.39 30.79
N LEU A 170 -12.59 -10.71 31.70
CA LEU A 170 -12.36 -11.22 33.06
C LEU A 170 -12.52 -10.08 34.08
N ARG A 171 -13.75 -9.87 34.59
CA ARG A 171 -14.05 -9.66 36.03
C ARG A 171 -15.52 -9.33 36.25
N GLY A 172 -16.22 -10.17 37.01
CA GLY A 172 -17.46 -9.78 37.68
C GLY A 172 -18.53 -10.87 37.80
N LYS A 173 -18.28 -11.82 38.70
CA LYS A 173 -19.16 -12.79 39.40
C LYS A 173 -20.68 -12.84 39.09
N PRO A 174 -21.29 -14.04 39.06
CA PRO A 174 -22.74 -14.22 39.04
C PRO A 174 -23.32 -14.13 40.46
N SER A 175 -24.42 -13.39 40.62
CA SER A 175 -25.28 -13.52 41.81
C SER A 175 -26.73 -13.70 41.36
N ALA A 176 -27.22 -14.91 41.55
CA ALA A 176 -28.62 -15.28 41.42
C ALA A 176 -29.48 -14.53 42.45
N ARG A 177 -30.65 -14.02 42.03
CA ARG A 177 -31.84 -13.90 42.88
C ARG A 177 -33.13 -13.69 42.06
N LYS A 178 -33.92 -14.77 42.04
CA LYS A 178 -35.39 -14.95 42.02
C LYS A 178 -36.30 -14.20 41.02
N PRO A 179 -37.29 -14.91 40.42
CA PRO A 179 -38.44 -14.30 39.74
C PRO A 179 -39.62 -14.12 40.72
N SER A 180 -40.37 -13.01 40.61
CA SER A 180 -41.73 -12.94 41.15
C SER A 180 -42.66 -12.08 40.30
N LYS A 181 -43.61 -12.79 39.67
CA LYS A 181 -45.05 -12.50 39.51
C LYS A 181 -45.54 -11.05 39.35
N ARG A 182 -46.12 -10.83 38.16
CA ARG A 182 -47.53 -10.43 37.89
C ARG A 182 -48.04 -9.10 38.46
N THR A 183 -48.40 -8.16 37.57
CA THR A 183 -49.80 -7.73 37.35
C THR A 183 -49.90 -6.80 36.14
N ASP A 184 -50.81 -7.15 35.22
CA ASP A 184 -51.42 -6.24 34.25
C ASP A 184 -52.11 -5.07 34.97
N ALA A 185 -51.83 -3.84 34.53
CA ALA A 185 -52.75 -2.73 34.68
C ALA A 185 -52.56 -1.73 33.53
N LYS A 186 -53.64 -1.56 32.79
CA LYS A 186 -53.82 -0.78 31.57
C LYS A 186 -54.13 0.67 31.96
N THR A 187 -53.29 1.65 31.61
CA THR A 187 -53.72 3.08 31.55
C THR A 187 -52.83 3.88 30.58
N ARG A 188 -53.37 4.24 29.41
CA ARG A 188 -52.91 5.37 28.55
C ARG A 188 -53.54 6.68 29.09
N PRO A 189 -53.28 7.87 28.51
CA PRO A 189 -52.03 8.57 28.20
C PRO A 189 -52.07 10.03 28.75
N HIS A 190 -50.95 10.74 28.99
CA HIS A 190 -51.02 12.22 28.99
C HIS A 190 -49.68 12.99 28.95
N ARG A 191 -49.64 13.97 28.03
CA ARG A 191 -48.93 15.27 28.00
C ARG A 191 -47.39 15.36 28.15
N THR A 192 -46.77 15.74 27.03
CA THR A 192 -45.66 16.72 26.92
C THR A 192 -46.15 18.15 27.26
N PRO A 193 -45.31 19.23 27.20
CA PRO A 193 -43.90 19.44 27.55
C PRO A 193 -43.71 20.69 28.46
N SER A 194 -42.51 20.92 29.01
CA SER A 194 -41.84 22.25 29.17
C SER A 194 -40.84 22.27 30.31
N LYS A 195 -39.62 22.76 30.06
CA LYS A 195 -39.23 24.12 30.45
C LYS A 195 -37.83 24.48 29.92
N SER A 196 -37.82 25.63 29.27
CA SER A 196 -36.71 26.53 28.97
C SER A 196 -35.99 27.01 30.23
N ILE A 197 -34.70 27.38 30.10
CA ILE A 197 -33.90 28.33 30.90
C ILE A 197 -32.50 28.35 30.27
N LYS A 198 -31.73 29.43 30.07
CA LYS A 198 -31.92 30.89 30.02
C LYS A 198 -30.56 31.42 29.53
N LYS A 199 -30.53 32.27 28.49
CA LYS A 199 -29.32 32.97 28.02
C LYS A 199 -28.79 33.87 29.14
N VAL A 200 -27.48 33.83 29.41
CA VAL A 200 -26.75 34.85 30.17
C VAL A 200 -25.74 35.51 29.23
N ARG A 201 -25.97 36.78 28.93
CA ARG A 201 -25.00 37.69 28.30
C ARG A 201 -24.39 38.51 29.44
N ARG A 202 -23.07 38.59 29.53
CA ARG A 202 -22.37 39.60 30.34
C ARG A 202 -21.57 40.54 29.44
N LYS A 203 -21.46 41.76 29.98
CA LYS A 203 -21.19 43.05 29.34
C LYS A 203 -19.82 43.14 28.69
#